data_AF-A0A9P3CLK9-F1
#
_entry.id   AF-A0A9P3CLK9-F1
#
_cell.length_a   1.000
_cell.length_b   1.000
_cell.length_c   1.000
_cell.angle_alpha   90.00
_cell.angle_beta   90.00
_cell.angle_gamma   90.00
#
_symmetry.space_group_name_H-M   'P 1'
#
loop_
_entity.id
_entity.type
_entity.pdbx_description
1 polymer ?
#
loop_
_entity_poly.entity_id
_entity_poly.type
_entity_poly.pdbx_seq_one_letter_code
_entity_poly.pdbx_strand_id
1 'polypeptide(L)'
;MHFSALLAAGAATLAAAAPAAQQGTTTSTQPGPGAFEVSRFHYVCAIGEPQYCRWSFDLAVSGSTPNHPALPGPYYCEGSSNNTFFTPCSSVSQTQELLAYIPDDNVLQLQYTALNYNNGVTYAYFGEYQTQPNNPYQATNFTVAESAVKEY
;
A
#
# COMPACT_ATOMS: atom_id res chain seq x y z
N MET A 1 34.27 -67.63 -17.75
CA MET A 1 32.87 -67.20 -17.55
C MET A 1 32.74 -65.81 -18.14
N HIS A 2 31.72 -65.59 -18.96
CA HIS A 2 31.40 -64.32 -19.62
C HIS A 2 31.11 -63.20 -18.61
N PHE A 3 31.34 -61.94 -18.99
CA PHE A 3 30.28 -60.97 -19.33
C PHE A 3 30.90 -59.62 -19.75
N SER A 4 30.46 -59.13 -20.91
CA SER A 4 30.66 -57.77 -21.42
C SER A 4 29.79 -56.76 -20.66
N ALA A 5 30.25 -55.51 -20.51
CA ALA A 5 29.37 -54.35 -20.49
C ALA A 5 30.16 -53.04 -20.70
N LEU A 6 29.99 -52.45 -21.89
CA LEU A 6 30.18 -51.03 -22.16
C LEU A 6 29.03 -50.24 -21.51
N LEU A 7 29.30 -49.07 -20.94
CA LEU A 7 28.31 -47.99 -20.81
C LEU A 7 29.03 -46.64 -20.69
N ALA A 8 29.01 -45.90 -21.80
CA ALA A 8 29.29 -44.48 -21.84
C ALA A 8 28.09 -43.71 -21.27
N ALA A 9 28.35 -42.68 -20.46
CA ALA A 9 27.35 -41.71 -20.08
C ALA A 9 27.91 -40.31 -20.34
N GLY A 10 27.41 -39.68 -21.41
CA GLY A 10 27.74 -38.30 -21.76
C GLY A 10 27.21 -37.35 -20.69
N ALA A 11 28.07 -36.44 -20.23
CA ALA A 11 27.65 -35.34 -19.37
C ALA A 11 26.95 -34.29 -20.23
N ALA A 12 25.63 -34.21 -20.10
CA ALA A 12 24.85 -33.10 -20.65
C ALA A 12 25.28 -31.81 -19.96
N THR A 13 25.84 -30.87 -20.70
CA THR A 13 26.05 -29.50 -20.24
C THR A 13 24.68 -28.86 -20.00
N LEU A 14 24.31 -28.62 -18.74
CA LEU A 14 23.18 -27.75 -18.42
C LEU A 14 23.53 -26.34 -18.90
N ALA A 15 22.88 -25.88 -19.97
CA ALA A 15 22.78 -24.48 -20.27
C ALA A 15 21.96 -23.83 -19.15
N ALA A 16 22.63 -23.07 -18.26
CA ALA A 16 21.94 -22.20 -17.34
C ALA A 16 21.25 -21.10 -18.16
N ALA A 17 19.96 -21.28 -18.42
CA ALA A 17 19.12 -20.20 -18.89
C ALA A 17 19.09 -19.15 -17.78
N ALA A 18 19.77 -18.02 -18.01
CA ALA A 18 19.61 -16.84 -17.18
C ALA A 18 18.11 -16.51 -17.13
N PRO A 19 17.52 -16.26 -15.94
CA PRO A 19 16.13 -15.83 -15.87
C PRO A 19 16.01 -14.56 -16.71
N ALA A 20 15.06 -14.57 -17.64
CA ALA A 20 14.61 -13.34 -18.29
C ALA A 20 14.32 -12.31 -17.19
N ALA A 21 14.76 -11.07 -17.38
CA ALA A 21 14.40 -9.96 -16.51
C ALA A 21 12.86 -9.91 -16.42
N GLN A 22 12.31 -10.50 -15.35
CA GLN A 22 10.98 -10.18 -14.91
C GLN A 22 11.04 -8.67 -14.64
N GLN A 23 10.19 -7.91 -15.32
CA GLN A 23 9.73 -6.62 -14.80
C GLN A 23 9.14 -6.91 -13.41
N GLY A 24 10.05 -6.96 -12.44
CA GLY A 24 9.75 -7.25 -11.06
C GLY A 24 9.15 -6.00 -10.49
N THR A 25 7.89 -6.08 -10.10
CA THR A 25 7.32 -5.12 -9.17
C THR A 25 8.20 -5.12 -7.94
N THR A 26 9.02 -4.08 -7.77
CA THR A 26 9.87 -3.97 -6.59
C THR A 26 9.01 -3.38 -5.48
N THR A 27 8.87 -4.13 -4.39
CA THR A 27 8.29 -3.61 -3.15
C THR A 27 9.44 -3.41 -2.18
N SER A 28 9.65 -2.15 -1.78
CA SER A 28 10.65 -1.77 -0.82
C SER A 28 9.97 -1.49 0.51
N THR A 29 10.46 -2.10 1.59
CA THR A 29 10.07 -1.75 2.97
C THR A 29 10.89 -0.57 3.51
N GLN A 30 11.48 0.24 2.62
CA GLN A 30 12.11 1.49 3.02
C GLN A 30 11.03 2.53 3.28
N PRO A 31 11.22 3.40 4.29
CA PRO A 31 10.36 4.55 4.51
C PRO A 31 10.22 5.37 3.23
N GLY A 32 8.99 5.79 2.92
CA GLY A 32 8.72 6.67 1.79
C GLY A 32 9.24 8.09 2.04
N PRO A 33 9.32 8.91 0.99
CA PRO A 33 9.83 10.28 1.08
C PRO A 33 8.89 11.25 1.80
N GLY A 34 7.65 10.84 2.09
CA GLY A 34 6.61 11.69 2.63
C GLY A 34 5.88 11.12 3.83
N ALA A 35 4.73 11.72 4.11
CA ALA A 35 3.81 11.26 5.13
C ALA A 35 2.38 11.60 4.75
N PHE A 36 1.45 10.87 5.34
CA PHE A 36 0.03 11.16 5.29
C PHE A 36 -0.37 12.02 6.48
N GLU A 37 -0.97 13.16 6.21
CA GLU A 37 -1.53 14.04 7.23
C GLU A 37 -3.02 13.76 7.35
N VAL A 38 -3.41 13.10 8.44
CA VAL A 38 -4.81 12.76 8.73
C VAL A 38 -5.40 13.84 9.63
N SER A 39 -6.59 14.33 9.27
CA SER A 39 -7.32 15.28 10.11
C SER A 39 -8.81 14.95 10.17
N ARG A 40 -9.48 15.46 11.22
CA ARG A 40 -10.90 15.20 11.49
C ARG A 40 -11.26 13.70 11.52
N PHE A 41 -10.34 12.85 11.99
CA PHE A 41 -10.55 11.41 12.05
C PHE A 41 -11.68 11.03 13.00
N HIS A 42 -12.61 10.24 12.48
CA HIS A 42 -13.75 9.72 13.20
C HIS A 42 -13.86 8.22 12.93
N TYR A 43 -13.92 7.41 13.99
CA TYR A 43 -14.07 5.97 13.88
C TYR A 43 -14.95 5.43 15.00
N VAL A 44 -16.13 4.93 14.62
CA VAL A 44 -17.16 4.51 15.55
C VAL A 44 -17.81 3.21 15.10
N CYS A 45 -18.15 2.36 16.06
CA CYS A 45 -18.94 1.15 15.82
C CYS A 45 -20.34 1.30 16.41
N ALA A 46 -21.32 0.68 15.76
CA ALA A 46 -22.70 0.70 16.21
C ALA A 46 -22.84 0.07 17.61
N ILE A 47 -23.72 0.66 18.44
CA ILE A 47 -23.98 0.17 19.79
C ILE A 47 -24.63 -1.22 19.68
N GLY A 48 -24.03 -2.20 20.36
CA GLY A 48 -24.49 -3.60 20.31
C GLY A 48 -24.01 -4.39 19.10
N GLU A 49 -23.31 -3.76 18.14
CA GLU A 49 -22.78 -4.41 16.96
C GLU A 49 -21.32 -3.99 16.69
N PRO A 50 -20.35 -4.47 17.50
CA PRO A 50 -18.95 -4.04 17.42
C PRO A 50 -18.27 -4.38 16.09
N GLN A 51 -18.86 -5.28 15.29
CA GLN A 51 -18.39 -5.62 13.95
C GLN A 51 -18.80 -4.60 12.87
N TYR A 52 -19.73 -3.67 13.15
CA TYR A 52 -20.19 -2.67 12.18
C TYR A 52 -19.68 -1.29 12.56
N CYS A 53 -18.55 -0.93 11.97
CA CYS A 53 -17.88 0.32 12.20
C CYS A 53 -17.88 1.19 10.95
N ARG A 54 -17.95 2.50 11.14
CA ARG A 54 -17.85 3.53 10.11
C ARG A 54 -16.68 4.43 10.45
N TRP A 55 -15.92 4.79 9.44
CA TRP A 55 -14.81 5.72 9.58
C TRP A 55 -14.85 6.81 8.52
N SER A 56 -14.35 7.99 8.88
CA SER A 56 -14.14 9.09 7.95
C SER A 56 -13.04 10.02 8.45
N PHE A 57 -12.37 10.69 7.52
CA PHE A 57 -11.31 11.67 7.78
C PHE A 57 -10.98 12.48 6.54
N ASP A 58 -10.20 13.54 6.69
CA ASP A 58 -9.48 14.16 5.58
C ASP A 58 -8.04 13.70 5.53
N LEU A 59 -7.53 13.63 4.31
CA LEU A 59 -6.18 13.24 4.00
C LEU A 59 -5.46 14.32 3.19
N ALA A 60 -4.20 14.54 3.54
CA ALA A 60 -3.21 15.21 2.70
C ALA A 60 -1.94 14.34 2.67
N VAL A 61 -1.09 14.57 1.67
CA VAL A 61 0.22 13.93 1.55
C VAL A 61 1.30 15.00 1.54
N SER A 62 2.20 14.94 2.51
CA SER A 62 3.35 15.82 2.63
C SER A 62 4.61 15.15 2.05
N GLY A 63 5.66 15.94 1.81
CA GLY A 63 6.87 15.47 1.13
C GLY A 63 6.73 15.52 -0.41
N SER A 64 7.73 16.10 -1.07
CA SER A 64 7.73 16.26 -2.52
C SER A 64 9.05 15.80 -3.11
N THR A 65 8.98 14.80 -3.99
CA THR A 65 10.12 14.30 -4.78
C THR A 65 9.65 14.01 -6.21
N PRO A 66 10.55 13.75 -7.18
CA PRO A 66 10.17 13.58 -8.59
C PRO A 66 9.10 12.50 -8.86
N ASN A 67 9.01 11.46 -8.02
CA ASN A 67 8.03 10.37 -8.14
C ASN A 67 6.87 10.48 -7.15
N HIS A 68 6.94 11.44 -6.22
CA HIS A 68 6.04 11.60 -5.10
C HIS A 68 5.62 13.07 -5.00
N PRO A 69 4.64 13.52 -5.80
CA PRO A 69 4.11 14.87 -5.65
C PRO A 69 3.36 15.01 -4.32
N ALA A 70 3.57 16.13 -3.63
CA ALA A 70 2.77 16.45 -2.45
C ALA A 70 1.31 16.73 -2.83
N LEU A 71 0.39 16.34 -1.95
CA LEU A 71 -1.04 16.56 -2.07
C LEU A 71 -1.53 17.38 -0.87
N PRO A 72 -1.68 18.71 -0.97
CA PRO A 72 -1.96 19.56 0.19
C PRO A 72 -3.33 19.33 0.84
N GLY A 73 -4.25 18.62 0.16
CA GLY A 73 -5.57 18.30 0.69
C GLY A 73 -6.49 19.52 0.89
N PRO A 74 -7.61 19.36 1.61
CA PRO A 74 -8.10 18.10 2.19
C PRO A 74 -8.79 17.21 1.15
N TYR A 75 -8.47 15.92 1.16
CA TYR A 75 -9.20 14.89 0.40
C TYR A 75 -10.00 14.02 1.35
N TYR A 76 -11.33 13.98 1.18
CA TYR A 76 -12.22 13.28 2.09
C TYR A 76 -12.20 11.77 1.84
N CYS A 77 -12.00 10.99 2.90
CA CYS A 77 -11.99 9.54 2.88
C CYS A 77 -13.10 9.02 3.79
N GLU A 78 -13.80 7.97 3.36
CA GLU A 78 -14.78 7.27 4.19
C GLU A 78 -14.89 5.79 3.84
N GLY A 79 -15.39 5.03 4.80
CA GLY A 79 -15.65 3.61 4.62
C GLY A 79 -16.21 2.96 5.87
N SER A 80 -16.07 1.64 5.93
CA SER A 80 -16.63 0.81 6.99
C SER A 80 -15.86 -0.48 7.18
N SER A 81 -16.12 -1.16 8.30
CA SER A 81 -15.62 -2.52 8.56
C SER A 81 -16.10 -3.56 7.54
N ASN A 82 -17.16 -3.28 6.77
CA ASN A 82 -17.61 -4.17 5.69
C ASN A 82 -16.71 -4.11 4.44
N ASN A 83 -15.81 -3.12 4.35
CA ASN A 83 -14.88 -3.05 3.25
C ASN A 83 -13.89 -4.22 3.36
N THR A 84 -13.67 -4.93 2.25
CA THR A 84 -12.71 -6.04 2.17
C THR A 84 -11.38 -5.62 1.55
N PHE A 85 -11.33 -4.39 1.02
CA PHE A 85 -10.19 -3.79 0.33
C PHE A 85 -10.23 -2.27 0.48
N PHE A 86 -9.16 -1.62 0.05
CA PHE A 86 -9.05 -0.17 -0.11
C PHE A 86 -10.25 0.47 -0.80
N THR A 87 -10.74 1.56 -0.22
CA THR A 87 -11.72 2.46 -0.84
C THR A 87 -11.06 3.75 -1.29
N PRO A 88 -11.49 4.30 -2.44
CA PRO A 88 -11.00 5.59 -2.88
C PRO A 88 -11.53 6.71 -2.00
N CYS A 89 -10.65 7.65 -1.67
CA CYS A 89 -11.01 8.96 -1.17
C CYS A 89 -11.58 9.83 -2.31
N SER A 90 -11.95 11.08 -2.00
CA SER A 90 -12.37 12.06 -3.01
C SER A 90 -11.33 12.19 -4.12
N SER A 91 -11.80 12.36 -5.36
CA SER A 91 -10.94 12.44 -6.54
C SER A 91 -9.84 13.49 -6.39
N VAL A 92 -8.61 13.08 -6.69
CA VAL A 92 -7.40 13.93 -6.64
C VAL A 92 -7.09 14.46 -8.04
N SER A 93 -6.74 13.56 -8.97
CA SER A 93 -6.52 13.86 -10.39
C SER A 93 -6.60 12.57 -11.22
N GLN A 94 -6.28 12.63 -12.52
CA GLN A 94 -6.24 11.45 -13.38
C GLN A 94 -5.01 10.56 -13.15
N THR A 95 -3.99 11.06 -12.45
CA THR A 95 -2.71 10.38 -12.26
C THR A 95 -2.33 10.17 -10.82
N GLN A 96 -3.21 10.58 -9.92
CA GLN A 96 -2.99 10.48 -8.49
C GLN A 96 -4.28 9.97 -7.86
N GLU A 97 -4.15 9.02 -6.95
CA GLU A 97 -5.27 8.44 -6.23
C GLU A 97 -4.89 8.28 -4.75
N LEU A 98 -5.86 8.56 -3.89
CA LEU A 98 -5.76 8.29 -2.46
C LEU A 98 -6.75 7.21 -2.09
N LEU A 99 -6.26 6.22 -1.38
CA LEU A 99 -7.01 5.06 -0.96
C LEU A 99 -6.85 4.86 0.54
N ALA A 100 -7.91 4.40 1.20
CA ALA A 100 -7.91 4.13 2.63
C ALA A 100 -8.62 2.81 2.95
N TYR A 101 -8.19 2.16 4.01
CA TYR A 101 -8.81 0.94 4.51
C TYR A 101 -8.60 0.80 6.02
N ILE A 102 -9.57 0.24 6.74
CA ILE A 102 -9.39 -0.21 8.12
C ILE A 102 -9.87 -1.66 8.19
N PRO A 103 -8.98 -2.66 8.33
CA PRO A 103 -9.33 -4.06 8.54
C PRO A 103 -9.82 -4.32 9.96
N ASP A 104 -10.18 -5.58 10.24
CA ASP A 104 -10.69 -6.05 11.54
C ASP A 104 -9.71 -5.84 12.71
N ASP A 105 -8.41 -5.67 12.45
CA ASP A 105 -7.38 -5.37 13.45
C ASP A 105 -7.33 -3.88 13.85
N ASN A 106 -8.22 -3.05 13.28
CA ASN A 106 -8.31 -1.61 13.50
C ASN A 106 -7.06 -0.85 13.06
N VAL A 107 -6.28 -1.38 12.11
CA VAL A 107 -5.13 -0.67 11.54
C VAL A 107 -5.60 0.18 10.35
N LEU A 108 -5.51 1.50 10.46
CA LEU A 108 -5.73 2.36 9.31
C LEU A 108 -4.58 2.16 8.32
N GLN A 109 -4.90 1.62 7.14
CA GLN A 109 -4.01 1.49 6.01
C GLN A 109 -4.31 2.61 5.00
N LEU A 110 -3.26 3.30 4.58
CA LEU A 110 -3.32 4.39 3.62
C LEU A 110 -2.48 4.02 2.41
N GLN A 111 -2.97 4.35 1.22
CA GLN A 111 -2.22 4.21 -0.01
C GLN A 111 -2.36 5.48 -0.84
N TYR A 112 -1.22 6.00 -1.29
CA TYR A 112 -1.14 7.07 -2.29
C TYR A 112 -0.52 6.52 -3.55
N THR A 113 -1.18 6.66 -4.70
CA THR A 113 -0.60 6.31 -6.01
C THR A 113 -0.30 7.55 -6.83
N ALA A 114 0.82 7.53 -7.56
CA ALA A 114 1.22 8.61 -8.46
C ALA A 114 1.86 8.04 -9.73
N LEU A 115 1.33 8.40 -10.90
CA LEU A 115 1.96 8.15 -12.18
C LEU A 115 3.04 9.22 -12.45
N ASN A 116 4.28 8.79 -12.62
CA ASN A 116 5.32 9.66 -13.12
C ASN A 116 5.30 9.67 -14.67
N TYR A 117 4.91 10.81 -15.25
CA TYR A 117 4.83 10.98 -16.70
C TYR A 117 6.18 10.86 -17.43
N ASN A 118 7.31 11.11 -16.75
CA ASN A 118 8.62 11.09 -17.37
C ASN A 118 9.10 9.66 -17.68
N ASN A 119 8.69 8.68 -16.86
CA ASN A 119 9.09 7.28 -17.02
C ASN A 119 7.90 6.32 -17.24
N GLY A 120 6.66 6.80 -17.10
CA GLY A 120 5.44 6.00 -17.25
C GLY A 120 5.17 5.02 -16.10
N VAL A 121 5.93 5.09 -15.00
CA VAL A 121 5.82 4.18 -13.86
C VAL A 121 4.84 4.74 -12.83
N THR A 122 3.98 3.87 -12.30
CA THR A 122 3.11 4.20 -11.18
C THR A 122 3.77 3.75 -9.87
N TYR A 123 3.92 4.69 -8.96
CA TYR A 123 4.42 4.44 -7.61
C TYR A 123 3.24 4.39 -6.65
N ALA A 124 3.23 3.43 -5.74
CA ALA A 124 2.34 3.41 -4.59
C ALA A 124 3.12 3.51 -3.29
N TYR A 125 2.65 4.39 -2.42
CA TYR A 125 3.23 4.68 -1.11
C TYR A 125 2.22 4.24 -0.07
N PHE A 126 2.68 3.54 0.97
CA PHE A 126 1.83 2.94 1.98
C PHE A 126 2.15 3.48 3.36
N GLY A 127 1.13 3.62 4.21
CA GLY A 127 1.28 3.99 5.60
C GLY A 127 0.26 3.26 6.47
N GLU A 128 0.64 3.00 7.72
CA GLU A 128 -0.19 2.28 8.68
C GLU A 128 -0.27 3.00 10.03
N TYR A 129 -1.45 3.03 10.64
CA TYR A 129 -1.66 3.66 11.95
C TYR A 129 -2.68 2.87 12.78
N GLN A 130 -2.32 2.51 14.02
CA GLN A 130 -3.24 1.82 14.92
C GLN A 130 -4.37 2.75 15.37
N THR A 131 -5.60 2.34 15.14
CA THR A 131 -6.80 3.09 15.55
C THR A 131 -7.59 2.34 16.62
N GLN A 132 -8.46 3.06 17.31
CA GLN A 132 -9.30 2.52 18.37
C GLN A 132 -10.73 3.05 18.20
N PRO A 133 -11.67 2.25 17.66
CA PRO A 133 -13.04 2.72 17.46
C PRO A 133 -13.72 2.99 18.81
N ASN A 134 -14.63 3.96 18.83
CA ASN A 134 -15.38 4.37 20.02
C ASN A 134 -14.50 4.87 21.19
N ASN A 135 -13.20 5.10 20.99
CA ASN A 135 -12.34 5.66 22.03
C ASN A 135 -12.41 7.21 21.98
N PRO A 136 -12.91 7.89 23.03
CA PRO A 136 -12.95 9.35 23.06
C PRO A 136 -11.57 10.02 23.10
N TYR A 137 -10.51 9.25 23.39
CA TYR A 137 -9.12 9.71 23.41
C TYR A 137 -8.37 9.40 22.10
N GLN A 138 -9.02 8.82 21.10
CA GLN A 138 -8.44 8.64 19.77
C GLN A 138 -8.07 10.02 19.21
N ALA A 139 -6.81 10.17 18.80
CA ALA A 139 -6.36 11.39 18.15
C ALA A 139 -7.16 11.60 16.84
N THR A 140 -7.69 12.80 16.66
CA THR A 140 -8.44 13.19 15.46
C THR A 140 -7.56 13.80 14.39
N ASN A 141 -6.34 14.21 14.75
CA ASN A 141 -5.32 14.72 13.84
C ASN A 141 -4.01 14.03 14.16
N PHE A 142 -3.36 13.44 13.17
CA PHE A 142 -2.11 12.71 13.32
C PHE A 142 -1.40 12.55 11.97
N THR A 143 -0.09 12.32 12.03
CA THR A 143 0.74 12.09 10.86
C THR A 143 1.10 10.60 10.80
N VAL A 144 0.99 10.00 9.62
CA VAL A 144 1.37 8.62 9.35
C VAL A 144 2.55 8.63 8.39
N ALA A 145 3.72 8.17 8.84
CA ALA A 145 4.87 8.06 7.97
C ALA A 145 4.63 7.00 6.88
N GLU A 146 5.13 7.26 5.67
CA GLU A 146 5.15 6.23 4.64
C GLU A 146 6.14 5.13 5.04
N SER A 147 5.68 3.89 5.09
CA SER A 147 6.43 2.72 5.56
C SER A 147 6.89 1.81 4.43
N ALA A 148 6.28 1.89 3.25
CA ALA A 148 6.65 1.10 2.09
C ALA A 148 6.35 1.81 0.77
N VAL A 149 7.09 1.44 -0.27
CA VAL A 149 6.90 1.92 -1.64
C VAL A 149 6.89 0.74 -2.60
N LYS A 150 5.96 0.75 -3.56
CA LYS A 150 5.85 -0.24 -4.62
C LYS A 150 5.80 0.40 -5.99
N GLU A 151 6.53 -0.18 -6.93
CA GLU A 151 6.50 0.20 -8.34
C GLU A 151 5.61 -0.78 -9.13
N TYR A 152 4.77 -0.24 -10.02
CA TYR A 152 3.90 -0.99 -10.93
C TYR A 152 4.31 -0.78 -12.40
#